data_AF-A0A376W2Q8-F1
#
_entry.id   AF-A0A376W2Q8-F1
#
_cell.length_a   1.000
_cell.length_b   1.000
_cell.length_c   1.000
_cell.angle_alpha   90.00
_cell.angle_beta   90.00
_cell.angle_gamma   90.00
#
_symmetry.space_group_name_H-M   'P 1'
#
loop_
_entity.id
_entity.type
_entity.pdbx_description
1 polymer ?
#
loop_
_entity_poly.entity_id
_entity_poly.type
_entity_poly.pdbx_seq_one_letter_code
_entity_poly.pdbx_strand_id
1 'polypeptide(L)'
;MLDDADGQLALPGRGTHIRVMLGWKGEPLVDKGTYIVDEVAHEGPPDRLTLSANSADFREEFNVKREVSWHDVTVERVVSAIAHRYGLKAQISDMLMDIEIDHADQTEESDMSFLTRMADMLGAITTVKNGCLLFILPGGGVTADGRPLPSFALARSDGDSHQFRIADRQAYTGVKAYWLDLNHGKKKAVNIKKRKTHAEKSSSREGSYMEGAEGNVFVLRKNLPK
;
A
#
# COMPACT_ATOMS: atom_id res chain seq x y z
N MET A 1 -12.80 22.58 0.09
CA MET A 1 -13.54 23.59 -0.65
C MET A 1 -13.72 24.78 0.26
N LEU A 2 -13.30 25.95 -0.19
CA LEU A 2 -13.32 27.20 0.56
C LEU A 2 -14.18 28.20 -0.22
N ASP A 3 -14.93 29.01 0.51
CA ASP A 3 -15.73 30.11 -0.05
C ASP A 3 -14.82 31.30 -0.31
N ASP A 4 -14.81 31.82 -1.53
CA ASP A 4 -14.04 32.99 -1.94
C ASP A 4 -14.93 34.10 -2.51
N ALA A 5 -16.23 34.11 -2.17
CA ALA A 5 -17.16 35.13 -2.64
C ALA A 5 -16.77 36.57 -2.25
N ASP A 6 -15.88 36.75 -1.28
CA ASP A 6 -15.33 38.04 -0.85
C ASP A 6 -13.94 38.35 -1.42
N GLY A 7 -13.33 37.43 -2.16
CA GLY A 7 -12.01 37.56 -2.78
C GLY A 7 -10.86 37.71 -1.79
N GLN A 8 -11.04 37.33 -0.52
CA GLN A 8 -10.02 37.48 0.52
C GLN A 8 -9.05 36.30 0.61
N LEU A 9 -9.33 35.17 -0.06
CA LEU A 9 -8.46 34.00 0.03
C LEU A 9 -7.21 34.18 -0.84
N ALA A 10 -6.06 34.32 -0.19
CA ALA A 10 -4.79 34.21 -0.88
C ALA A 10 -4.56 32.78 -1.36
N LEU A 11 -4.25 32.62 -2.66
CA LEU A 11 -3.90 31.32 -3.24
C LEU A 11 -2.59 30.82 -2.62
N PRO A 12 -2.56 29.64 -1.97
CA PRO A 12 -1.32 29.11 -1.44
C PRO A 12 -0.37 28.75 -2.59
N GLY A 13 0.92 28.90 -2.36
CA GLY A 13 1.92 28.43 -3.32
C GLY A 13 1.82 26.91 -3.49
N ARG A 14 1.92 26.43 -4.74
CA ARG A 14 2.10 25.00 -5.00
C ARG A 14 3.35 24.51 -4.27
N GLY A 15 3.25 23.40 -3.56
CA GLY A 15 4.32 22.84 -2.72
C GLY A 15 4.26 23.22 -1.26
N THR A 16 3.28 24.02 -0.86
CA THR A 16 3.07 24.34 0.54
C THR A 16 2.69 23.09 1.32
N HIS A 17 3.31 22.90 2.48
CA HIS A 17 2.96 21.84 3.41
C HIS A 17 1.72 22.24 4.23
N ILE A 18 0.72 21.36 4.26
CA ILE A 18 -0.49 21.46 5.07
C ILE A 18 -0.51 20.32 6.07
N ARG A 19 -0.57 20.65 7.36
CA ARG A 19 -0.78 19.67 8.42
C ARG A 19 -2.27 19.63 8.79
N VAL A 20 -2.86 18.44 8.76
CA VAL A 20 -4.28 18.24 9.03
C VAL A 20 -4.43 17.68 10.44
N MET A 21 -5.25 18.34 11.26
CA MET A 21 -5.65 17.85 12.57
C MET A 21 -7.18 17.89 12.65
N LEU A 22 -7.81 16.80 13.10
CA LEU A 22 -9.27 16.66 13.18
C LEU A 22 -9.67 16.17 14.57
N GLY A 23 -10.81 16.65 15.08
CA GLY A 23 -11.34 16.24 16.37
C GLY A 23 -12.66 16.93 16.68
N TRP A 24 -13.25 16.57 17.81
CA TRP A 24 -14.48 17.19 18.31
C TRP A 24 -14.17 18.49 19.06
N LYS A 25 -15.15 19.41 19.07
CA LYS A 25 -15.03 20.65 19.83
C LYS A 25 -14.91 20.35 21.32
N GLY A 26 -13.83 20.81 21.94
CA GLY A 26 -13.55 20.58 23.37
C GLY A 26 -12.69 19.34 23.65
N GLU A 27 -12.31 18.58 22.62
CA GLU A 27 -11.40 17.44 22.75
C GLU A 27 -10.03 17.75 22.09
N PRO A 28 -8.95 17.04 22.50
CA PRO A 28 -7.68 17.13 21.80
C PRO A 28 -7.83 16.73 20.32
N LEU A 29 -7.24 17.53 19.44
CA LEU A 29 -7.21 17.21 18.01
C LEU A 29 -6.28 16.03 17.73
N VAL A 30 -6.68 15.18 16.78
CA VAL A 30 -5.88 14.05 16.30
C VAL A 30 -5.14 14.47 15.04
N ASP A 31 -3.81 14.32 15.05
CA ASP A 31 -2.97 14.53 13.87
C ASP A 31 -3.32 13.49 12.79
N LYS A 32 -3.67 13.98 11.59
CA LYS A 32 -3.98 13.18 10.41
C LYS A 32 -2.86 13.18 9.38
N GLY A 33 -1.79 13.92 9.65
CA GLY A 33 -0.58 13.92 8.85
C GLY A 33 -0.34 15.24 8.13
N THR A 34 0.76 15.25 7.38
CA THR A 34 1.19 16.39 6.57
C THR A 34 1.10 16.04 5.10
N TYR A 35 0.60 17.00 4.30
CA TYR A 35 0.32 16.88 2.88
C TYR A 35 0.93 18.06 2.14
N ILE A 36 1.19 17.89 0.85
CA ILE A 36 1.84 18.86 -0.02
C ILE A 36 0.82 19.31 -1.05
N VAL A 37 0.53 20.61 -1.12
CA VAL A 37 -0.40 21.16 -2.11
C VAL A 37 0.17 20.98 -3.51
N ASP A 38 -0.54 20.29 -4.39
CA ASP A 38 -0.14 20.09 -5.78
C ASP A 38 -1.04 20.84 -6.76
N GLU A 39 -2.33 20.96 -6.44
CA GLU A 39 -3.32 21.66 -7.25
C GLU A 39 -4.08 22.72 -6.45
N VAL A 40 -4.28 23.87 -7.10
CA VAL A 40 -5.12 24.96 -6.63
C VAL A 40 -6.09 25.30 -7.75
N ALA A 41 -7.38 25.03 -7.53
CA ALA A 41 -8.44 25.25 -8.52
C ALA A 41 -9.43 26.29 -8.01
N HIS A 42 -9.73 27.29 -8.83
CA HIS A 42 -10.73 28.32 -8.56
C HIS A 42 -11.85 28.24 -9.60
N GLU A 43 -13.11 28.18 -9.16
CA GLU A 43 -14.30 28.13 -10.01
C GLU A 43 -15.32 29.20 -9.58
N GLY A 44 -16.25 29.57 -10.46
CA GLY A 44 -17.37 30.44 -10.11
C GLY A 44 -18.37 30.65 -11.26
N PRO A 45 -19.57 31.22 -10.97
CA PRO A 45 -20.14 31.53 -9.65
C PRO A 45 -20.88 30.33 -8.99
N PRO A 46 -20.96 30.26 -7.62
CA PRO A 46 -20.28 31.14 -6.66
C PRO A 46 -18.77 30.87 -6.61
N ASP A 47 -17.98 31.87 -6.26
CA ASP A 47 -16.52 31.79 -6.27
C ASP A 47 -16.02 30.83 -5.18
N ARG A 48 -15.27 29.81 -5.60
CA ARG A 48 -14.92 28.65 -4.80
C ARG A 48 -13.49 28.23 -5.08
N LEU A 49 -12.75 27.98 -4.00
CA LEU A 49 -11.38 27.49 -4.04
C LEU A 49 -11.31 26.03 -3.58
N THR A 50 -10.71 25.19 -4.41
CA THR A 50 -10.41 23.79 -4.10
C THR A 50 -8.90 23.57 -4.07
N LEU A 51 -8.42 23.03 -2.96
CA LEU A 51 -7.02 22.67 -2.76
C LEU A 51 -6.90 21.16 -2.74
N SER A 52 -6.10 20.60 -3.64
CA SER A 52 -5.68 19.21 -3.58
C SER A 52 -4.28 19.14 -2.98
N ALA A 53 -4.10 18.20 -2.06
CA ALA A 53 -2.83 17.98 -1.40
C ALA A 53 -2.55 16.49 -1.20
N ASN A 54 -1.31 16.10 -1.44
CA ASN A 54 -0.90 14.70 -1.51
C ASN A 54 0.16 14.35 -0.45
N SER A 55 0.26 13.08 -0.07
CA SER A 55 1.22 12.64 0.96
C SER A 55 2.67 12.58 0.47
N ALA A 56 2.90 12.77 -0.83
CA ALA A 56 4.21 12.84 -1.47
C ALA A 56 4.24 14.01 -2.45
N ASP A 57 5.44 14.53 -2.73
CA ASP A 57 5.62 15.60 -3.71
C ASP A 57 5.72 15.03 -5.13
N PHE A 58 4.61 15.02 -5.86
CA PHE A 58 4.54 14.48 -7.20
C PHE A 58 5.08 15.42 -8.29
N ARG A 59 5.51 16.65 -7.95
CA ARG A 59 5.73 17.72 -8.93
C ARG A 59 7.07 17.65 -9.66
N GLU A 60 8.07 16.97 -9.12
CA GLU A 60 9.41 16.93 -9.71
C GLU A 60 9.82 15.49 -10.08
N GLU A 61 10.48 14.79 -9.15
CA GLU A 61 11.19 13.55 -9.48
C GLU A 61 10.31 12.29 -9.48
N PHE A 62 9.09 12.36 -8.94
CA PHE A 62 8.22 11.18 -8.76
C PHE A 62 7.71 10.61 -10.10
N ASN A 63 7.57 11.48 -11.11
CA ASN A 63 7.13 11.09 -12.46
C ASN A 63 8.30 10.83 -13.42
N VAL A 64 9.54 11.01 -12.96
CA VAL A 64 10.73 10.76 -13.78
C VAL A 64 10.92 9.26 -13.96
N LYS A 65 10.92 8.84 -15.22
CA LYS A 65 11.29 7.47 -15.61
C LYS A 65 12.80 7.32 -15.58
N ARG A 66 13.25 6.13 -15.20
CA ARG A 66 14.68 5.85 -15.03
C ARG A 66 15.05 4.50 -15.62
N GLU A 67 16.33 4.39 -15.92
CA GLU A 67 17.00 3.15 -16.31
C GLU A 67 18.04 2.81 -15.24
N VAL A 68 17.73 1.84 -14.38
CA VAL A 68 18.60 1.39 -13.29
C VAL A 68 18.54 -0.13 -13.23
N SER A 69 19.69 -0.77 -13.08
CA SER A 69 19.78 -2.20 -12.85
C SER A 69 20.19 -2.45 -11.40
N TRP A 70 19.39 -3.24 -10.67
CA TRP A 70 19.62 -3.63 -9.30
C TRP A 70 20.07 -5.10 -9.29
N HIS A 71 21.31 -5.35 -8.88
CA HIS A 71 21.91 -6.69 -8.91
C HIS A 71 22.61 -6.97 -7.59
N ASP A 72 22.39 -8.17 -7.03
CA ASP A 72 22.97 -8.61 -5.75
C ASP A 72 22.77 -7.58 -4.63
N VAL A 73 21.51 -7.17 -4.45
CA VAL A 73 21.10 -6.18 -3.43
C VAL A 73 19.92 -6.68 -2.62
N THR A 74 19.74 -6.16 -1.42
CA THR A 74 18.56 -6.44 -0.60
C THR A 74 17.42 -5.46 -0.91
N VAL A 75 16.19 -5.86 -0.57
CA VAL A 75 15.02 -4.96 -0.57
C VAL A 75 15.30 -3.70 0.25
N GLU A 76 15.94 -3.83 1.42
CA GLU A 76 16.33 -2.68 2.23
C GLU A 76 17.14 -1.67 1.43
N ARG A 77 18.17 -2.14 0.71
CA ARG A 77 19.08 -1.28 -0.04
C ARG A 77 18.36 -0.55 -1.17
N VAL A 78 17.49 -1.25 -1.91
CA VAL A 78 16.69 -0.66 -2.99
C VAL A 78 15.73 0.41 -2.44
N VAL A 79 14.92 0.04 -1.45
CA VAL A 79 13.90 0.92 -0.88
C VAL A 79 14.54 2.14 -0.21
N SER A 80 15.65 1.95 0.52
CA SER A 80 16.37 3.04 1.18
C SER A 80 17.02 3.99 0.18
N ALA A 81 17.62 3.47 -0.89
CA ALA A 81 18.21 4.30 -1.94
C ALA A 81 17.15 5.17 -2.64
N ILE A 82 15.98 4.60 -2.92
CA ILE A 82 14.86 5.34 -3.50
C ILE A 82 14.31 6.36 -2.50
N ALA A 83 14.06 5.97 -1.25
CA ALA A 83 13.56 6.89 -0.22
C ALA A 83 14.49 8.10 -0.03
N HIS A 84 15.80 7.85 0.03
CA HIS A 84 16.83 8.89 0.16
C HIS A 84 16.78 9.90 -1.00
N ARG A 85 16.57 9.44 -2.23
CA ARG A 85 16.44 10.30 -3.42
C ARG A 85 15.35 11.36 -3.26
N TYR A 86 14.25 10.99 -2.60
CA TYR A 86 13.11 11.86 -2.35
C TYR A 86 13.15 12.56 -0.98
N GLY A 87 14.26 12.47 -0.24
CA GLY A 87 14.36 13.01 1.12
C GLY A 87 13.39 12.34 2.12
N LEU A 88 12.95 11.11 1.82
CA LEU A 88 12.02 10.34 2.65
C LEU A 88 12.79 9.39 3.57
N LYS A 89 12.22 9.14 4.75
CA LYS A 89 12.70 8.08 5.64
C LYS A 89 12.14 6.73 5.20
N ALA A 90 13.00 5.74 4.92
CA ALA A 90 12.54 4.39 4.67
C ALA A 90 12.02 3.72 5.95
N GLN A 91 10.91 3.00 5.82
CA GLN A 91 10.29 2.21 6.88
C GLN A 91 9.85 0.88 6.28
N ILE A 92 10.59 -0.17 6.59
CA ILE A 92 10.50 -1.46 5.93
C ILE A 92 10.15 -2.50 6.97
N SER A 93 9.23 -3.42 6.68
CA SER A 93 8.97 -4.54 7.58
C SER A 93 10.21 -5.42 7.70
N ASP A 94 10.58 -5.81 8.92
CA ASP A 94 11.74 -6.67 9.20
C ASP A 94 11.79 -7.92 8.31
N MET A 95 10.63 -8.57 8.09
CA MET A 95 10.51 -9.78 7.25
C MET A 95 10.86 -9.55 5.77
N LEU A 96 10.89 -8.30 5.30
CA LEU A 96 11.18 -7.94 3.92
C LEU A 96 12.62 -7.45 3.73
N MET A 97 13.26 -6.92 4.78
CA MET A 97 14.54 -6.19 4.67
C MET A 97 15.65 -7.04 4.05
N ASP A 98 15.80 -8.28 4.52
CA ASP A 98 16.87 -9.19 4.13
C ASP A 98 16.57 -10.00 2.87
N ILE A 99 15.43 -9.75 2.21
CA ILE A 99 15.11 -10.44 0.95
C ILE A 99 16.11 -9.97 -0.11
N GLU A 100 16.90 -10.92 -0.60
CA GLU A 100 17.85 -10.72 -1.69
C GLU A 100 17.12 -10.59 -3.04
N ILE A 101 17.57 -9.62 -3.82
CA ILE A 101 17.17 -9.38 -5.20
C ILE A 101 18.38 -9.75 -6.06
N ASP A 102 18.33 -10.96 -6.64
CA ASP A 102 19.35 -11.45 -7.56
C ASP A 102 19.51 -10.46 -8.73
N HIS A 103 18.41 -10.11 -9.39
CA HIS A 103 18.41 -9.12 -10.46
C HIS A 103 17.02 -8.47 -10.64
N ALA A 104 16.99 -7.15 -10.73
CA ALA A 104 15.80 -6.38 -11.07
C ALA A 104 16.14 -5.14 -11.89
N ASP A 105 15.60 -5.06 -13.10
CA ASP A 105 15.73 -3.88 -13.94
C ASP A 105 14.54 -2.94 -13.75
N GLN A 106 14.85 -1.65 -13.61
CA GLN A 106 13.96 -0.52 -13.75
C GLN A 106 14.25 0.06 -15.13
N THR A 107 13.37 -0.16 -16.11
CA THR A 107 13.58 0.26 -17.51
C THR A 107 12.44 1.17 -17.93
N GLU A 108 12.74 2.44 -18.21
CA GLU A 108 11.73 3.46 -18.53
C GLU A 108 10.57 3.49 -17.51
N GLU A 109 10.91 3.23 -16.25
CA GLU A 109 9.98 3.04 -15.14
C GLU A 109 10.27 4.06 -14.04
N SER A 110 9.24 4.69 -13.47
CA SER A 110 9.43 5.59 -12.33
C SER A 110 9.72 4.80 -11.05
N ASP A 111 10.40 5.41 -10.09
CA ASP A 111 10.77 4.73 -8.85
C ASP A 111 9.54 4.21 -8.08
N MET A 112 8.43 4.95 -8.11
CA MET A 112 7.20 4.50 -7.47
C MET A 112 6.51 3.36 -8.20
N SER A 113 6.54 3.34 -9.54
CA SER A 113 6.06 2.20 -10.31
C SER A 113 6.90 0.96 -9.99
N PHE A 114 8.23 1.11 -9.98
CA PHE A 114 9.16 0.05 -9.65
C PHE A 114 8.92 -0.51 -8.25
N LEU A 115 8.80 0.37 -7.24
CA LEU A 115 8.47 -0.03 -5.87
C LEU A 115 7.11 -0.70 -5.76
N THR A 116 6.08 -0.21 -6.47
CA THR A 116 4.75 -0.83 -6.48
C THR A 116 4.80 -2.24 -7.06
N ARG A 117 5.51 -2.40 -8.18
CA ARG A 117 5.73 -3.70 -8.81
C ARG A 117 6.51 -4.66 -7.90
N MET A 118 7.53 -4.17 -7.19
CA MET A 118 8.30 -4.96 -6.23
C MET A 118 7.44 -5.35 -5.03
N ALA A 119 6.60 -4.45 -4.52
CA ALA A 119 5.67 -4.72 -3.44
C ALA A 119 4.66 -5.81 -3.82
N ASP A 120 4.05 -5.70 -4.99
CA ASP A 120 3.12 -6.71 -5.52
C ASP A 120 3.77 -8.11 -5.62
N MET A 121 5.04 -8.17 -6.03
CA MET A 121 5.78 -9.43 -6.14
C MET A 121 6.06 -10.07 -4.77
N LEU A 122 6.32 -9.25 -3.75
CA LEU A 122 6.64 -9.71 -2.40
C LEU A 122 5.41 -9.81 -1.50
N GLY A 123 4.20 -9.52 -2.02
CA GLY A 123 2.99 -9.45 -1.22
C GLY A 123 3.00 -8.31 -0.20
N ALA A 124 3.83 -7.30 -0.43
CA ALA A 124 3.93 -6.09 0.38
C ALA A 124 3.04 -4.98 -0.20
N ILE A 125 2.98 -3.86 0.51
CA ILE A 125 2.42 -2.60 0.03
C ILE A 125 3.47 -1.50 0.14
N THR A 126 3.43 -0.54 -0.78
CA THR A 126 4.25 0.67 -0.73
C THR A 126 3.38 1.93 -0.68
N THR A 127 3.71 2.86 0.20
CA THR A 127 3.03 4.16 0.29
C THR A 127 3.90 5.20 0.97
N VAL A 128 3.64 6.49 0.71
CA VAL A 128 4.32 7.59 1.41
C VAL A 128 3.36 8.20 2.42
N LYS A 129 3.79 8.30 3.68
CA LYS A 129 3.03 8.92 4.77
C LYS A 129 3.98 9.68 5.69
N ASN A 130 3.65 10.94 6.00
CA ASN A 130 4.37 11.76 6.97
C ASN A 130 5.90 11.76 6.76
N GLY A 131 6.34 11.99 5.51
CA GLY A 131 7.78 12.00 5.17
C GLY A 131 8.46 10.63 5.22
N CYS A 132 7.71 9.55 5.39
CA CYS A 132 8.21 8.19 5.38
C CYS A 132 7.73 7.42 4.15
N LEU A 133 8.63 6.70 3.49
CA LEU A 133 8.31 5.69 2.50
C LEU A 133 8.13 4.35 3.22
N LEU A 134 6.88 3.91 3.31
CA LEU A 134 6.50 2.64 3.92
C LEU A 134 6.57 1.53 2.88
N PHE A 135 7.30 0.46 3.16
CA PHE A 135 7.34 -0.77 2.38
C PHE A 135 7.10 -1.96 3.33
N ILE A 136 5.83 -2.33 3.49
CA ILE A 136 5.39 -3.16 4.62
C ILE A 136 4.48 -4.30 4.21
N LEU A 137 4.40 -5.34 5.03
CA LEU A 137 3.41 -6.41 4.84
C LEU A 137 2.01 -5.95 5.28
N PRO A 138 0.98 -6.07 4.41
CA PRO A 138 -0.39 -5.74 4.78
C PRO A 138 -0.98 -6.76 5.77
N GLY A 139 -1.90 -6.31 6.62
CA GLY A 139 -2.70 -7.20 7.47
C GLY A 139 -1.97 -7.83 8.66
N GLY A 140 -0.69 -7.51 8.91
CA GLY A 140 0.07 -8.03 10.05
C GLY A 140 -0.34 -7.47 11.41
N GLY A 141 -1.17 -6.41 11.46
CA GLY A 141 -1.55 -5.76 12.71
C GLY A 141 -0.38 -5.13 13.46
N VAL A 142 0.74 -4.88 12.77
CA VAL A 142 1.96 -4.31 13.32
C VAL A 142 2.44 -3.15 12.45
N THR A 143 3.21 -2.24 13.03
CA THR A 143 3.94 -1.19 12.30
C THR A 143 5.10 -1.79 11.51
N ALA A 144 5.78 -0.97 10.69
CA ALA A 144 7.01 -1.38 9.99
C ALA A 144 8.04 -1.99 10.97
N ASP A 145 8.30 -1.29 12.09
CA ASP A 145 9.21 -1.73 13.17
C ASP A 145 8.62 -2.85 14.08
N GLY A 146 7.60 -3.59 13.63
CA GLY A 146 7.03 -4.74 14.36
C GLY A 146 6.18 -4.43 15.59
N ARG A 147 5.89 -3.15 15.90
CA ARG A 147 5.07 -2.79 17.07
C ARG A 147 3.60 -3.10 16.81
N PRO A 148 2.89 -3.76 17.74
CA PRO A 148 1.45 -3.99 17.60
C PRO A 148 0.68 -2.69 17.39
N LEU A 149 -0.19 -2.67 16.38
CA LEU A 149 -1.15 -1.61 16.19
C LEU A 149 -2.25 -1.73 17.26
N PRO A 150 -2.77 -0.61 17.78
CA PRO A 150 -3.87 -0.64 18.73
C PRO A 150 -5.10 -1.30 18.08
N SER A 151 -5.66 -2.28 18.78
CA SER A 151 -6.91 -2.91 18.39
C SER A 151 -8.10 -2.18 19.03
N PHE A 152 -9.20 -2.10 18.31
CA PHE A 152 -10.45 -1.52 18.78
C PHE A 152 -11.58 -2.53 18.54
N ALA A 153 -12.38 -2.79 19.57
CA ALA A 153 -13.60 -3.57 19.42
C ALA A 153 -14.73 -2.61 19.01
N LEU A 154 -15.38 -2.90 17.88
CA LEU A 154 -16.55 -2.18 17.41
C LEU A 154 -17.80 -3.00 17.72
N ALA A 155 -18.71 -2.42 18.50
CA ALA A 155 -20.04 -2.95 18.76
C ALA A 155 -21.08 -2.29 17.86
N ARG A 156 -22.24 -2.94 17.73
CA ARG A 156 -23.36 -2.37 16.95
C ARG A 156 -23.86 -1.04 17.52
N SER A 157 -23.64 -0.79 18.80
CA SER A 157 -23.95 0.49 19.46
C SER A 157 -23.06 1.65 19.02
N ASP A 158 -21.91 1.38 18.39
CA ASP A 158 -20.88 2.40 18.16
C ASP A 158 -21.05 3.14 16.82
N GLY A 159 -22.02 2.75 16.00
CA GLY A 159 -22.25 3.38 14.70
C GLY A 159 -23.68 3.24 14.21
N ASP A 160 -24.03 4.07 13.23
CA ASP A 160 -25.41 4.18 12.73
C ASP A 160 -25.79 3.07 11.74
N SER A 161 -24.82 2.58 10.96
CA SER A 161 -25.03 1.58 9.92
C SER A 161 -23.84 0.64 9.78
N HIS A 162 -24.10 -0.58 9.31
CA HIS A 162 -23.05 -1.54 8.95
C HIS A 162 -23.45 -2.29 7.68
N GLN A 163 -22.46 -2.59 6.85
CA GLN A 163 -22.62 -3.44 5.67
C GLN A 163 -21.41 -4.36 5.58
N PHE A 164 -21.65 -5.66 5.40
CA PHE A 164 -20.59 -6.61 5.08
C PHE A 164 -20.98 -7.37 3.82
N ARG A 165 -19.99 -7.68 2.98
CA ARG A 165 -20.17 -8.44 1.75
C ARG A 165 -19.06 -9.46 1.66
N ILE A 166 -19.44 -10.70 1.37
CA ILE A 166 -18.52 -11.78 1.07
C ILE A 166 -18.66 -12.11 -0.41
N ALA A 167 -17.54 -12.27 -1.10
CA ALA A 167 -17.51 -12.58 -2.52
C ALA A 167 -16.58 -13.79 -2.77
N ASP A 168 -17.15 -14.89 -3.25
CA ASP A 168 -16.42 -16.15 -3.45
C ASP A 168 -15.31 -16.05 -4.51
N ARG A 169 -15.41 -15.10 -5.44
CA ARG A 169 -14.47 -14.95 -6.56
C ARG A 169 -13.02 -14.72 -6.11
N GLN A 170 -12.80 -14.18 -4.92
CA GLN A 170 -11.48 -13.93 -4.35
C GLN A 170 -11.09 -14.93 -3.25
N ALA A 171 -11.94 -15.90 -2.95
CA ALA A 171 -11.69 -16.90 -1.93
C ALA A 171 -10.91 -18.08 -2.54
N TYR A 172 -9.59 -17.93 -2.64
CA TYR A 172 -8.70 -18.96 -3.18
C TYR A 172 -8.27 -19.96 -2.10
N THR A 173 -8.34 -21.24 -2.43
CA THR A 173 -7.95 -22.37 -1.57
C THR A 173 -6.52 -22.87 -1.85
N GLY A 174 -5.87 -22.29 -2.85
CA GLY A 174 -4.45 -22.51 -3.14
C GLY A 174 -3.89 -21.48 -4.13
N VAL A 175 -2.56 -21.46 -4.25
CA VAL A 175 -1.80 -20.63 -5.18
C VAL A 175 -0.95 -21.54 -6.06
N LYS A 176 -0.91 -21.24 -7.36
CA LYS A 176 -0.04 -21.89 -8.34
C LYS A 176 0.90 -20.85 -8.94
N ALA A 177 2.19 -21.08 -8.81
CA ALA A 177 3.25 -20.28 -9.42
C ALA A 177 3.98 -21.10 -10.50
N TYR A 178 4.53 -20.42 -11.50
CA TYR A 178 5.41 -21.03 -12.50
C TYR A 178 6.80 -20.41 -12.43
N TRP A 179 7.82 -21.22 -12.69
CA TRP A 179 9.21 -20.77 -12.83
C TRP A 179 9.87 -21.54 -13.98
N LEU A 180 10.92 -20.97 -14.57
CA LEU A 180 11.68 -21.61 -15.63
C LEU A 180 12.88 -22.32 -15.04
N ASP A 181 12.96 -23.64 -15.22
CA ASP A 181 14.15 -24.39 -14.84
C ASP A 181 15.25 -24.19 -15.87
N LEU A 182 16.22 -23.31 -15.54
CA LEU A 182 17.35 -22.97 -16.40
C LEU A 182 18.23 -24.19 -16.73
N ASN A 183 18.26 -25.21 -15.87
CA ASN A 183 19.06 -26.42 -16.11
C ASN A 183 18.44 -27.34 -17.17
N HIS A 184 17.11 -27.30 -17.32
CA HIS A 184 16.36 -28.23 -18.18
C HIS A 184 15.51 -27.54 -19.26
N GLY A 185 15.52 -26.20 -19.31
CA GLY A 185 14.73 -25.39 -20.26
C GLY A 185 13.22 -25.58 -20.14
N LYS A 186 12.71 -26.07 -19.01
CA LYS A 186 11.29 -26.44 -18.84
C LYS A 186 10.60 -25.58 -17.79
N LYS A 187 9.38 -25.13 -18.08
CA LYS A 187 8.52 -24.48 -17.09
C LYS A 187 8.10 -25.50 -16.04
N LYS A 188 8.41 -25.23 -14.78
CA LYS A 188 7.95 -26.00 -13.61
C LYS A 188 6.90 -25.19 -12.85
N ALA A 189 5.98 -25.90 -12.18
CA ALA A 189 4.93 -25.29 -11.39
C ALA A 189 5.08 -25.68 -9.92
N VAL A 190 4.84 -24.74 -9.01
CA VAL A 190 4.70 -25.00 -7.59
C VAL A 190 3.24 -24.73 -7.21
N ASN A 191 2.59 -25.72 -6.60
CA ASN A 191 1.22 -25.60 -6.11
C ASN A 191 1.25 -25.62 -4.59
N ILE A 192 0.79 -24.55 -3.96
CA ILE A 192 0.58 -24.49 -2.51
C ILE A 192 -0.92 -24.53 -2.29
N LYS A 193 -1.42 -25.51 -1.54
CA LYS A 193 -2.81 -25.58 -1.11
C LYS A 193 -2.87 -25.30 0.39
N LYS A 194 -3.95 -24.67 0.86
CA LYS A 194 -4.20 -24.52 2.29
C LYS A 194 -4.18 -25.91 2.93
N ARG A 195 -3.32 -26.11 3.95
CA ARG A 195 -3.27 -27.37 4.69
C ARG A 195 -4.60 -27.54 5.41
N LYS A 196 -5.29 -28.67 5.21
CA LYS A 196 -6.51 -28.99 5.96
C LYS A 196 -6.13 -29.13 7.43
N THR A 197 -6.34 -28.09 8.22
CA THR A 197 -6.50 -28.21 9.67
C THR A 197 -7.86 -28.83 9.91
N HIS A 198 -7.92 -29.94 10.65
CA HIS A 198 -9.19 -30.48 11.14
C HIS A 198 -9.81 -29.41 12.06
N ALA A 199 -10.68 -28.56 11.51
CA ALA A 199 -11.49 -27.66 12.30
C ALA A 199 -12.60 -28.49 12.95
N GLU A 200 -12.70 -28.42 14.29
CA GLU A 200 -13.88 -28.91 14.99
C GLU A 200 -15.11 -28.19 14.43
N LYS A 201 -16.18 -28.95 14.18
CA LYS A 201 -17.44 -28.41 13.66
C LYS A 201 -18.03 -27.44 14.67
N SER A 202 -17.72 -26.16 14.51
CA SER A 202 -18.36 -25.07 15.24
C SER A 202 -19.85 -25.05 14.87
N SER A 203 -20.72 -25.19 15.86
CA SER A 203 -22.19 -25.12 15.71
C SER A 203 -22.71 -23.68 15.57
N SER A 204 -21.81 -22.70 15.49
CA SER A 204 -22.19 -21.29 15.32
C SER A 204 -22.57 -20.99 13.87
N ARG A 205 -23.48 -20.04 13.70
CA ARG A 205 -23.99 -19.58 12.39
C ARG A 205 -22.91 -18.92 11.51
N GLU A 206 -21.70 -18.76 12.05
CA GLU A 206 -20.61 -17.92 11.52
C GLU A 206 -19.58 -18.70 10.68
N GLY A 207 -19.57 -20.03 10.75
CA GLY A 207 -18.43 -20.83 10.27
C GLY A 207 -18.35 -21.03 8.75
N SER A 208 -19.47 -21.16 8.04
CA SER A 208 -19.43 -21.70 6.66
C SER A 208 -19.26 -20.66 5.55
N TYR A 209 -19.52 -19.38 5.81
CA TYR A 209 -19.53 -18.35 4.75
C TYR A 209 -18.16 -17.70 4.51
N MET A 210 -17.20 -17.87 5.41
CA MET A 210 -15.83 -17.35 5.22
C MET A 210 -14.95 -18.31 4.40
N GLU A 211 -15.39 -19.55 4.22
CA GLU A 211 -14.63 -20.58 3.50
C GLU A 211 -14.96 -20.52 2.01
N GLY A 212 -13.97 -20.17 1.18
CA GLY A 212 -14.10 -20.21 -0.27
C GLY A 212 -14.35 -21.63 -0.79
N ALA A 213 -15.04 -21.74 -1.93
CA ALA A 213 -15.27 -23.02 -2.60
C ALA A 213 -13.96 -23.81 -2.83
N GLU A 214 -13.96 -25.09 -2.42
CA GLU A 214 -12.81 -25.99 -2.63
C GLU A 214 -12.43 -26.03 -4.11
N GLY A 215 -11.15 -25.79 -4.42
CA GLY A 215 -10.62 -25.89 -5.78
C GLY A 215 -10.38 -24.56 -6.49
N ASN A 216 -10.78 -23.42 -5.93
CA ASN A 216 -10.40 -22.12 -6.47
C ASN A 216 -8.90 -21.86 -6.27
N VAL A 217 -8.08 -21.88 -7.33
CA VAL A 217 -6.63 -21.71 -7.26
C VAL A 217 -6.22 -20.40 -7.93
N PHE A 218 -5.51 -19.54 -7.21
CA PHE A 218 -4.95 -18.32 -7.77
C PHE A 218 -3.68 -18.67 -8.57
N VAL A 219 -3.68 -18.39 -9.87
CA VAL A 219 -2.50 -18.61 -10.72
C VAL A 219 -1.73 -17.30 -10.86
N LEU A 220 -0.50 -17.28 -10.34
CA LEU A 220 0.41 -16.14 -10.54
C LEU A 220 0.78 -16.06 -12.02
N ARG A 221 0.54 -14.90 -12.63
CA ARG A 221 0.71 -14.69 -14.08
C ARG A 221 2.16 -14.45 -14.51
N LYS A 222 3.07 -14.12 -13.57
CA LYS A 222 4.49 -13.90 -13.84
C LYS A 222 5.30 -15.15 -13.52
N ASN A 223 6.27 -15.46 -14.38
CA ASN A 223 7.28 -16.47 -14.07
C ASN A 223 8.24 -15.87 -13.07
N LEU A 224 8.46 -16.56 -11.95
CA LEU A 224 9.48 -16.15 -10.99
C LEU A 224 10.85 -16.67 -11.48
N PRO A 225 11.91 -15.84 -11.44
CA PRO A 225 13.28 -16.37 -11.51
C PRO A 225 13.51 -17.29 -10.31
N LYS A 226 14.41 -18.26 -10.47
CA LYS A 226 14.67 -19.28 -9.45
C LYS A 226 15.50 -18.70 -8.32
#